data_AF-A0A847JPQ0-F1
#
_entry.id   AF-A0A847JPQ0-F1
#
_cell.length_a   1.000
_cell.length_b   1.000
_cell.length_c   1.000
_cell.angle_alpha   90.00
_cell.angle_beta   90.00
_cell.angle_gamma   90.00
#
_symmetry.space_group_name_H-M   'P 1'
#
loop_
_entity.id
_entity.type
_entity.pdbx_description
1 polymer ?
#
loop_
_entity_poly.entity_id
_entity_poly.type
_entity_poly.pdbx_seq_one_letter_code
_entity_poly.pdbx_strand_id
1 'polypeptide(L)'
;MSESVHGHEILRLLLETPEPLTQAELRSIAAREFGADARYHTCSAAEMTLDDLIVFLMGRGKLSESDGRLIVHRREICNHD
;
A
#
# COMPACT_ATOMS: atom_id res chain seq x y z
N MET A 1 -0.72 -19.22 10.03
CA MET A 1 0.62 -18.85 9.56
C MET A 1 0.56 -18.67 8.06
N SER A 2 0.35 -17.41 7.68
CA SER A 2 0.58 -16.76 6.38
C SER A 2 0.23 -15.31 6.70
N GLU A 3 1.09 -14.63 7.45
CA GLU A 3 0.85 -13.25 7.92
C GLU A 3 1.11 -12.28 6.75
N SER A 4 0.40 -12.49 5.65
CA SER A 4 0.46 -11.59 4.51
C SER A 4 -0.28 -10.31 4.88
N VAL A 5 0.33 -9.16 4.62
CA VAL A 5 -0.25 -7.85 4.89
C VAL A 5 -1.32 -7.57 3.85
N HIS A 6 -2.51 -7.21 4.30
CA HIS A 6 -3.57 -6.85 3.37
C HIS A 6 -3.30 -5.47 2.76
N GLY A 7 -3.53 -5.29 1.46
CA GLY A 7 -3.24 -4.03 0.75
C GLY A 7 -3.99 -2.82 1.33
N HIS A 8 -5.10 -3.04 2.04
CA HIS A 8 -5.79 -2.00 2.79
C HIS A 8 -4.96 -1.43 3.94
N GLU A 9 -4.08 -2.20 4.58
CA GLU A 9 -3.21 -1.71 5.66
C GLU A 9 -2.24 -0.64 5.14
N ILE A 10 -1.66 -0.85 3.95
CA ILE A 10 -0.79 0.15 3.30
C ILE A 10 -1.56 1.40 2.92
N LEU A 11 -2.77 1.25 2.38
CA LEU A 11 -3.63 2.40 2.06
C LEU A 11 -4.02 3.17 3.33
N ARG A 12 -4.29 2.47 4.44
CA ARG A 12 -4.61 3.08 5.73
C ARG A 12 -3.42 3.86 6.27
N LEU A 13 -2.23 3.26 6.25
CA LEU A 13 -0.99 3.91 6.66
C LEU A 13 -0.73 5.20 5.88
N LEU A 14 -0.91 5.17 4.57
CA LEU A 14 -0.78 6.36 3.72
C LEU A 14 -1.85 7.42 4.00
N LEU A 15 -3.06 7.04 4.41
CA LEU A 15 -4.12 7.98 4.80
C LEU A 15 -3.95 8.57 6.20
N GLU A 16 -3.37 7.80 7.12
CA GLU A 16 -3.04 8.25 8.48
C GLU A 16 -1.78 9.13 8.47
N THR A 17 -0.96 9.01 7.44
CA THR A 17 0.20 9.89 7.24
C THR A 17 -0.28 11.29 6.80
N PRO A 18 0.12 12.36 7.51
CA PRO A 18 -0.34 13.72 7.19
C PRO A 18 0.22 14.26 5.87
N GLU A 19 1.35 13.73 5.40
CA GLU A 19 2.02 14.14 4.17
C GLU A 19 2.18 12.95 3.21
N PRO A 20 2.12 13.20 1.89
CA PRO A 20 2.31 12.14 0.91
C PRO A 20 3.76 11.64 0.91
N LEU A 21 3.89 10.32 1.07
CA LEU A 21 5.16 9.61 1.15
C LEU A 21 5.71 9.30 -0.23
N THR A 22 7.02 9.24 -0.39
CA THR A 22 7.61 8.65 -1.59
C THR A 22 7.56 7.13 -1.51
N GLN A 23 7.77 6.44 -2.63
CA GLN A 23 7.88 4.98 -2.65
C GLN A 23 8.99 4.47 -1.70
N ALA A 24 10.10 5.19 -1.62
CA ALA A 24 11.23 4.84 -0.73
C ALA A 24 10.87 5.00 0.76
N GLU A 25 10.16 6.06 1.12
CA GLU A 25 9.68 6.28 2.49
C GLU A 25 8.67 5.21 2.89
N LEU A 26 7.69 4.93 2.02
CA LEU A 26 6.71 3.87 2.25
C LEU A 26 7.40 2.52 2.44
N ARG A 27 8.44 2.21 1.66
CA ARG A 27 9.22 0.97 1.83
C ARG A 27 9.91 0.90 3.18
N SER A 28 10.50 2.00 3.64
CA SER A 28 11.16 2.06 4.94
C SER A 28 10.17 1.90 6.09
N ILE A 29 9.01 2.56 6.00
CA ILE A 29 7.95 2.45 7.01
C ILE A 29 7.36 1.04 7.00
N ALA A 30 7.01 0.51 5.83
CA ALA A 30 6.44 -0.81 5.69
C ALA A 30 7.42 -1.90 6.17
N ALA A 31 8.72 -1.75 5.92
CA ALA A 31 9.73 -2.67 6.44
C ALA A 31 9.85 -2.62 7.97
N ARG A 32 9.55 -1.48 8.60
CA ARG A 32 9.56 -1.32 10.06
C ARG A 32 8.27 -1.85 10.71
N GLU A 33 7.12 -1.59 10.09
CA GLU A 33 5.80 -1.96 10.62
C GLU A 33 5.49 -3.44 10.35
N PHE A 34 5.80 -3.93 9.16
CA PHE A 34 5.42 -5.27 8.70
C PHE A 34 6.61 -6.22 8.49
N GLY A 35 7.84 -5.69 8.46
CA GLY A 35 9.06 -6.44 8.18
C GLY A 35 9.55 -6.27 6.74
N ALA A 36 10.87 -6.29 6.55
CA ALA A 36 11.50 -6.10 5.23
C ALA A 36 11.16 -7.18 4.20
N ASP A 37 10.77 -8.37 4.66
CA ASP A 37 10.34 -9.51 3.82
C ASP A 37 8.81 -9.69 3.82
N ALA A 38 8.06 -8.67 4.26
CA ALA A 38 6.61 -8.73 4.28
C ALA A 38 6.04 -9.00 2.89
N ARG A 39 5.09 -9.94 2.83
CA ARG A 39 4.31 -10.25 1.63
C ARG A 39 2.96 -9.61 1.69
N TYR A 40 2.51 -9.07 0.57
CA TYR A 40 1.26 -8.35 0.46
C TYR A 40 0.23 -9.16 -0.31
N HIS A 41 -1.03 -8.98 0.04
CA HIS A 41 -2.15 -9.54 -0.68
C HIS A 41 -3.31 -8.56 -0.73
N THR A 42 -4.14 -8.72 -1.74
CA THR A 42 -5.42 -8.03 -1.94
C THR A 42 -6.49 -9.10 -2.11
N CYS A 43 -7.76 -8.70 -2.08
CA CYS A 43 -8.88 -9.62 -2.27
C CYS A 43 -8.83 -10.42 -3.59
N SER A 44 -8.05 -9.98 -4.59
CA SER A 44 -7.96 -10.62 -5.90
C SER A 44 -6.56 -11.17 -6.24
N ALA A 45 -5.53 -10.85 -5.48
CA ALA A 45 -4.13 -11.22 -5.78
C ALA A 45 -3.32 -11.38 -4.49
N ALA A 46 -2.40 -12.32 -4.41
CA ALA A 46 -1.61 -12.61 -3.21
C ALA A 46 -0.11 -12.76 -3.53
N GLU A 47 0.71 -12.90 -2.49
CA GLU A 47 2.17 -13.14 -2.57
C GLU A 47 2.99 -12.01 -3.23
N MET A 48 2.43 -10.81 -3.24
CA MET A 48 3.01 -9.63 -3.86
C MET A 48 4.09 -8.99 -2.99
N THR A 49 5.04 -8.31 -3.64
CA THR A 49 5.95 -7.38 -2.95
C THR A 49 5.25 -6.04 -2.75
N LEU A 50 5.83 -5.15 -1.95
CA LEU A 50 5.31 -3.79 -1.79
C LEU A 50 5.23 -3.05 -3.14
N ASP A 51 6.22 -3.24 -4.00
CA ASP A 51 6.25 -2.61 -5.32
C ASP A 51 5.11 -3.11 -6.22
N ASP A 52 4.91 -4.43 -6.26
CA ASP A 52 3.78 -5.06 -6.96
C ASP A 52 2.43 -4.54 -6.45
N LEU A 53 2.29 -4.42 -5.12
CA LEU A 53 1.10 -3.87 -4.50
C LEU A 53 0.87 -2.41 -4.94
N ILE A 54 1.90 -1.57 -4.96
CA ILE A 54 1.81 -0.17 -5.39
C ILE A 54 1.35 -0.09 -6.84
N VAL A 55 1.98 -0.85 -7.75
CA VAL A 55 1.60 -0.91 -9.16
C VAL A 55 0.15 -1.38 -9.32
N PHE A 56 -0.25 -2.42 -8.58
CA PHE A 56 -1.62 -2.92 -8.58
C PHE A 56 -2.64 -1.86 -8.13
N LEU A 57 -2.33 -1.13 -7.06
CA LEU A 57 -3.19 -0.06 -6.53
C LEU A 57 -3.27 1.14 -7.47
N MET A 58 -2.18 1.48 -8.15
CA MET A 58 -2.15 2.51 -9.19
C MET A 58 -2.99 2.12 -10.40
N GLY A 59 -2.86 0.87 -10.87
CA GLY A 59 -3.68 0.34 -11.96
C GLY A 59 -5.19 0.32 -11.65
N ARG A 60 -5.56 0.25 -10.36
CA ARG A 60 -6.94 0.35 -9.88
C ARG A 60 -7.44 1.79 -9.69
N GLY A 61 -6.59 2.82 -9.86
CA GLY A 61 -6.93 4.22 -9.60
C GLY A 61 -7.02 4.60 -8.11
N LYS A 62 -6.67 3.69 -7.20
CA LYS A 62 -6.71 3.93 -5.74
C LYS A 62 -5.49 4.72 -5.25
N LEU A 63 -4.39 4.58 -5.97
CA LEU A 63 -3.11 5.24 -5.71
C LEU A 63 -2.71 6.03 -6.95
N SER A 64 -2.06 7.16 -6.77
CA SER A 64 -1.42 7.89 -7.87
C SER A 64 -0.09 8.44 -7.40
N GLU A 65 0.90 8.47 -8.28
CA GLU A 65 2.15 9.18 -8.03
C GLU A 65 2.04 10.60 -8.58
N SER A 66 2.41 11.59 -7.76
CA SER A 66 2.53 12.98 -8.18
C SER A 66 3.78 13.57 -7.55
N ASP A 67 4.66 14.13 -8.37
CA ASP A 67 5.95 14.70 -7.93
C ASP A 67 6.83 13.70 -7.15
N GLY A 68 6.76 12.40 -7.51
CA GLY A 68 7.46 11.32 -6.80
C GLY A 68 6.85 10.94 -5.44
N ARG A 69 5.65 11.46 -5.11
CA ARG A 69 4.92 11.20 -3.87
C ARG A 69 3.64 10.42 -4.15
N LEU A 70 3.35 9.45 -3.30
CA LEU A 70 2.19 8.58 -3.36
C LEU A 70 0.99 9.32 -2.75
N ILE A 71 -0.06 9.46 -3.55
CA ILE A 71 -1.34 10.06 -3.20
C ILE A 71 -2.38 8.94 -3.16
N VAL A 72 -3.05 8.79 -2.02
CA VAL A 72 -4.17 7.84 -1.88
C VAL A 72 -5.50 8.54 -2.12
N HIS A 73 -6.33 7.95 -2.96
CA HIS A 73 -7.70 8.40 -3.20
C HIS A 73 -8.65 7.73 -2.21
N ARG A 74 -8.88 8.39 -1.07
CA ARG A 74 -9.73 7.87 0.03
C ARG A 74 -11.15 7.46 -0.40
N ARG A 75 -11.69 8.05 -1.48
CA ARG A 75 -13.03 7.71 -2.00
C ARG A 75 -13.11 6.32 -2.64
N GLU A 76 -11.98 5.73 -3.02
CA GLU A 76 -11.90 4.49 -3.79
C GLU A 76 -11.47 3.27 -2.94
N ILE A 77 -11.32 3.45 -1.63
CA ILE A 77 -10.97 2.34 -0.73
C ILE A 77 -12.24 1.51 -0.48
N CYS A 78 -12.17 0.24 -0.86
CA CYS A 78 -13.30 -0.68 -0.75
C CYS A 78 -13.66 -0.86 0.72
N ASN A 79 -14.86 -0.45 1.09
CA ASN A 79 -15.41 -0.54 2.43
C ASN A 79 -16.01 -1.95 2.67
N HIS A 80 -15.21 -2.99 2.44
CA HIS A 80 -15.66 -4.37 2.62
C HIS A 80 -15.29 -4.84 4.02
N ASP A 81 -16.33 -4.97 4.85
CA ASP A 81 -16.39 -5.81 6.06
C ASP A 81 -16.50 -7.29 5.66
#